data_AF-A0A1I2NSY6-F1
#
_entry.id   AF-A0A1I2NSY6-F1
#
_cell.length_a   1.000
_cell.length_b   1.000
_cell.length_c   1.000
_cell.angle_alpha   90.00
_cell.angle_beta   90.00
_cell.angle_gamma   90.00
#
_symmetry.space_group_name_H-M   'P 1'
#
loop_
_entity.id
_entity.type
_entity.pdbx_description
1 polymer ?
#
loop_
_entity_poly.entity_id
_entity_poly.type
_entity_poly.pdbx_seq_one_letter_code
_entity_poly.pdbx_strand_id
1 'polypeptide(L)'
;MKVRVIDPDSPYYGQEFEGGCVYYDVYHTGDSPDLFLIKTPEGEKIILSTSIDTEHYWNQRRQEQIERLGANVGDTVIITRSGGGCFTRDFDCSKPHKITKIDSSGYVEFDGGLAKTFRPDVILVDA
;
A
#
# COMPACT_ATOMS: atom_id res chain seq x y z
N MET A 1 8.52 6.33 5.78
CA MET A 1 7.78 5.31 6.54
C MET A 1 8.62 4.82 7.71
N LYS A 2 7.97 4.46 8.82
CA LYS A 2 8.64 3.90 9.99
C LYS A 2 8.54 2.37 9.97
N VAL A 3 9.64 1.70 10.31
CA VAL A 3 9.74 0.25 10.45
C VAL A 3 9.94 -0.04 11.93
N ARG A 4 9.02 -0.81 12.52
CA ARG A 4 9.05 -1.18 13.94
C ARG A 4 9.65 -2.57 14.10
N VAL A 5 10.69 -2.70 14.90
CA VAL A 5 11.36 -3.98 15.16
C VAL A 5 10.66 -4.72 16.28
N ILE A 6 10.26 -5.97 16.03
CA ILE A 6 9.54 -6.83 16.99
C ILE A 6 10.28 -8.13 17.34
N ASP A 7 11.47 -8.32 16.77
CA ASP A 7 12.33 -9.45 17.08
C ASP A 7 13.01 -9.25 18.45
N PRO A 8 12.72 -10.09 19.46
CA PRO A 8 13.29 -9.94 20.80
C PRO A 8 14.79 -10.19 20.86
N ASP A 9 15.36 -10.92 19.89
CA ASP A 9 16.80 -11.20 19.82
C ASP A 9 17.57 -10.09 19.09
N SER A 10 16.86 -9.12 18.50
CA SER A 10 17.47 -7.98 17.84
C SER A 10 17.93 -6.92 18.85
N PRO A 11 19.12 -6.30 18.68
CA PRO A 11 19.55 -5.15 19.49
C PRO A 11 18.62 -3.93 19.32
N TYR A 12 17.74 -3.97 18.33
CA TYR A 12 16.80 -2.92 17.98
C TYR A 12 15.37 -3.19 18.47
N TYR A 13 15.14 -4.27 19.24
CA TYR A 13 13.82 -4.68 19.69
C TYR A 13 13.01 -3.53 20.32
N GLY A 14 11.76 -3.37 19.88
CA GLY A 14 10.83 -2.35 20.39
C GLY A 14 11.05 -0.95 19.83
N GLN A 15 12.06 -0.73 18.98
CA GLN A 15 12.37 0.57 18.40
C GLN A 15 11.77 0.75 17.00
N GLU A 16 11.63 2.01 16.59
CA GLU A 16 11.18 2.40 15.25
C GLU A 16 12.25 3.20 14.51
N PHE A 17 12.49 2.83 13.26
CA PHE A 17 13.47 3.49 12.40
C PHE A 17 12.84 3.95 11.10
N GLU A 18 13.42 4.98 10.49
CA GLU A 18 13.11 5.27 9.10
C GLU A 18 13.61 4.15 8.22
N GLY A 19 12.77 3.71 7.30
CA GLY A 19 13.14 2.61 6.42
C GLY A 19 12.13 2.34 5.33
N GLY A 20 12.45 1.33 4.54
CA GLY A 20 11.61 0.89 3.45
C GLY A 20 11.89 -0.55 3.04
N CYS A 21 10.87 -1.19 2.49
CA CYS A 21 11.00 -2.46 1.79
C CYS A 21 11.78 -2.23 0.49
N VAL A 22 12.89 -2.94 0.31
CA VAL A 22 13.77 -2.87 -0.86
C VAL A 22 13.69 -4.13 -1.72
N TYR A 23 13.19 -5.23 -1.16
CA TYR A 23 12.85 -6.44 -1.89
C TYR A 23 11.56 -7.02 -1.32
N TYR A 24 10.62 -7.28 -2.23
CA TYR A 24 9.31 -7.88 -1.94
C TYR A 24 9.10 -9.06 -2.89
N ASP A 25 8.93 -10.27 -2.36
CA ASP A 25 8.55 -11.42 -3.20
C ASP A 25 7.05 -11.36 -3.49
N VAL A 26 6.68 -10.56 -4.51
CA VAL A 26 5.29 -10.33 -4.91
C VAL A 26 4.56 -11.64 -5.27
N TYR A 27 5.29 -12.65 -5.74
CA TYR A 27 4.71 -13.91 -6.23
C TYR A 27 4.65 -15.00 -5.17
N HIS A 28 5.22 -14.76 -3.98
CA HIS A 28 5.26 -15.73 -2.87
C HIS A 28 5.69 -17.13 -3.35
N THR A 29 6.57 -17.19 -4.35
CA THR A 29 6.98 -18.48 -4.95
C THR A 29 8.00 -19.22 -4.09
N GLY A 30 8.48 -18.61 -3.00
CA GLY A 30 9.21 -19.27 -1.93
C GLY A 30 8.87 -18.70 -0.56
N ASP A 31 9.20 -19.44 0.49
CA ASP A 31 9.06 -19.07 1.91
C ASP A 31 10.07 -17.97 2.34
N SER A 32 10.46 -17.08 1.42
CA SER A 32 11.51 -16.08 1.68
C SER A 32 10.92 -14.82 2.29
N PRO A 33 11.46 -14.32 3.42
CA PRO A 33 11.03 -13.06 4.00
C PRO A 33 11.42 -11.87 3.11
N ASP A 34 10.61 -10.82 3.14
CA ASP A 34 10.91 -9.56 2.48
C ASP A 34 12.12 -8.88 3.12
N LEU A 35 12.83 -8.08 2.33
CA LEU A 35 14.01 -7.35 2.78
C LEU A 35 13.68 -5.88 2.96
N PHE A 36 14.02 -5.37 4.13
CA PHE A 36 13.89 -3.98 4.52
C PHE A 36 15.25 -3.37 4.81
N LEU A 37 15.37 -2.08 4.52
CA LEU A 37 16.51 -1.27 4.92
C LEU A 37 16.03 -0.25 5.94
N ILE A 38 16.67 -0.21 7.11
CA ILE A 38 16.41 0.75 8.19
C ILE A 38 17.62 1.64 8.43
N LYS A 39 17.40 2.90 8.79
CA LYS A 39 18.43 3.88 9.14
C LYS A 39 18.59 3.93 10.65
N THR A 40 19.66 3.34 11.17
CA THR A 40 20.01 3.36 12.60
C THR A 40 21.09 4.43 12.87
N PRO A 41 21.35 4.78 14.13
CA PRO A 41 22.47 5.67 14.47
C PRO A 41 23.84 5.14 14.01
N GLU A 42 23.99 3.81 13.84
CA GLU A 42 25.22 3.18 13.34
C GLU A 42 25.26 3.06 11.79
N GLY A 43 24.25 3.61 11.10
CA GLY A 43 24.13 3.56 9.64
C GLY A 43 22.97 2.70 9.15
N GLU A 44 22.97 2.40 7.85
CA GLU A 44 21.91 1.58 7.26
C GLU A 44 22.09 0.10 7.63
N LYS A 45 21.00 -0.55 8.03
CA LYS A 45 20.94 -1.97 8.37
C LYS A 45 19.87 -2.66 7.56
N ILE A 46 20.17 -3.89 7.16
CA ILE A 46 19.20 -4.79 6.54
C ILE A 46 18.44 -5.50 7.66
N ILE A 47 17.13 -5.59 7.53
CA ILE A 47 16.25 -6.34 8.41
C ILE A 47 15.20 -7.09 7.60
N LEU A 48 14.77 -8.24 8.07
CA LEU A 48 13.80 -9.10 7.38
C LEU A 48 12.38 -8.84 7.88
N SER A 49 11.37 -9.13 7.05
CA SER A 49 9.96 -9.02 7.42
C SER A 49 9.59 -9.82 8.67
N THR A 50 10.29 -10.93 8.94
CA THR A 50 10.09 -11.76 10.14
C THR A 50 10.48 -11.07 11.44
N SER A 51 11.32 -10.02 11.37
CA SER A 51 11.84 -9.32 12.54
C SER A 51 11.15 -7.98 12.80
N ILE A 52 10.13 -7.63 12.01
CA ILE A 52 9.44 -6.33 12.06
C ILE A 52 7.92 -6.49 12.10
N ASP A 53 7.25 -5.44 12.54
CA ASP A 53 5.81 -5.30 12.38
C ASP A 53 5.49 -4.89 10.93
N THR A 54 5.24 -5.89 10.08
CA THR A 54 4.93 -5.66 8.67
C THR A 54 3.58 -5.00 8.47
N GLU A 55 2.58 -5.34 9.29
CA GLU A 55 1.26 -4.72 9.23
C GLU A 55 1.34 -3.22 9.50
N HIS A 56 2.09 -2.81 10.53
CA HIS A 56 2.37 -1.41 10.82
C HIS A 56 2.98 -0.67 9.62
N TYR A 57 3.97 -1.26 8.96
CA TYR A 57 4.59 -0.64 7.80
C TYR A 57 3.63 -0.53 6.60
N TRP A 58 2.93 -1.60 6.25
CA TRP A 58 2.05 -1.63 5.09
C TRP A 58 0.79 -0.77 5.30
N ASN A 59 0.30 -0.64 6.53
CA ASN A 59 -0.81 0.26 6.86
C ASN A 59 -0.42 1.74 6.70
N GLN A 60 0.79 2.14 7.11
CA GLN A 60 1.27 3.50 6.84
C GLN A 60 1.33 3.76 5.33
N ARG A 61 1.85 2.81 4.53
CA ARG A 61 1.88 2.95 3.06
C ARG A 61 0.48 3.04 2.46
N ARG A 62 -0.47 2.24 2.95
CA ARG A 62 -1.87 2.31 2.53
C ARG A 62 -2.44 3.69 2.82
N GLN A 63 -2.17 4.24 4.01
CA GLN A 63 -2.61 5.57 4.40
C GLN A 63 -2.03 6.66 3.48
N GLU A 64 -0.75 6.60 3.11
CA GLU A 64 -0.16 7.50 2.09
C GLU A 64 -0.90 7.42 0.75
N GLN A 65 -1.36 6.22 0.34
CA GLN A 65 -2.11 6.05 -0.91
C GLN A 65 -3.53 6.61 -0.83
N ILE A 66 -4.19 6.48 0.33
CA ILE A 66 -5.50 7.09 0.60
C ILE A 66 -5.38 8.62 0.54
N GLU A 67 -4.38 9.19 1.21
CA GLU A 67 -4.10 10.63 1.21
C GLU A 67 -3.77 11.15 -0.20
N ARG A 68 -2.96 10.40 -0.96
CA ARG A 68 -2.65 10.72 -2.37
C ARG A 68 -3.92 10.71 -3.25
N LEU A 69 -4.81 9.75 -3.02
CA LEU A 69 -6.04 9.61 -3.80
C LEU A 69 -7.05 10.72 -3.47
N GLY A 70 -7.06 11.20 -2.21
CA GLY A 70 -8.02 12.18 -1.72
C GLY A 70 -9.43 11.63 -1.53
N ALA A 71 -9.58 10.32 -1.43
CA ALA A 71 -10.87 9.63 -1.25
C ALA A 71 -10.69 8.32 -0.45
N ASN A 72 -11.76 7.89 0.21
CA ASN A 72 -11.78 6.73 1.11
C ASN A 72 -12.55 5.55 0.51
N VAL A 73 -12.34 4.37 1.10
CA VAL A 73 -13.21 3.22 0.86
C VAL A 73 -14.64 3.56 1.28
N GLY A 74 -15.59 3.37 0.37
CA GLY A 74 -16.99 3.74 0.55
C GLY A 74 -17.41 4.96 -0.25
N ASP A 75 -16.48 5.85 -0.61
CA ASP A 75 -16.77 7.07 -1.36
C ASP A 75 -17.15 6.75 -2.82
N THR A 76 -17.99 7.60 -3.39
CA THR A 76 -18.33 7.57 -4.82
C THR A 76 -17.51 8.64 -5.55
N VAL A 77 -16.86 8.26 -6.64
CA VAL A 77 -15.93 9.13 -7.37
C VAL A 77 -16.10 9.03 -8.88
N ILE A 78 -15.70 10.08 -9.60
CA ILE A 78 -15.41 10.00 -11.04
C ILE A 78 -13.91 9.77 -11.21
N ILE A 79 -13.54 8.82 -12.07
CA ILE A 79 -12.14 8.54 -12.40
C ILE A 79 -11.69 9.52 -13.48
N THR A 80 -10.81 10.46 -13.14
CA THR A 80 -10.29 11.46 -14.08
C THR A 80 -9.03 10.98 -14.82
N ARG A 81 -8.28 10.06 -14.21
CA ARG A 81 -7.19 9.30 -14.84
C ARG A 81 -7.17 7.88 -14.28
N SER A 82 -7.33 6.87 -15.13
CA SER A 82 -7.33 5.47 -14.68
C SER A 82 -5.94 4.97 -14.26
N GLY A 83 -4.87 5.37 -14.94
CA GLY A 83 -3.57 4.69 -14.80
C GLY A 83 -3.58 3.30 -15.44
N GLY A 84 -2.66 2.43 -15.01
CA GLY A 84 -2.60 1.04 -15.47
C GLY A 84 -3.55 0.14 -14.68
N GLY A 85 -4.23 -0.82 -15.31
CA GLY A 85 -5.18 -1.66 -14.57
C GLY A 85 -5.97 -2.62 -15.46
N CYS A 86 -6.98 -3.25 -14.86
CA CYS A 86 -7.94 -4.09 -15.55
C CYS A 86 -9.37 -3.69 -15.16
N PHE A 87 -10.30 -3.84 -16.10
CA PHE A 87 -11.71 -3.58 -15.88
C PHE A 87 -12.55 -4.47 -16.80
N THR A 88 -13.80 -4.70 -16.40
CA THR A 88 -14.76 -5.45 -17.22
C THR A 88 -15.16 -4.64 -18.45
N ARG A 89 -15.69 -5.31 -19.48
CA ARG A 89 -16.04 -4.67 -20.77
C ARG A 89 -16.99 -3.48 -20.63
N ASP A 90 -17.91 -3.55 -19.69
CA ASP A 90 -18.98 -2.57 -19.52
C ASP A 90 -18.64 -1.50 -18.48
N PHE A 91 -17.41 -1.51 -17.94
CA PHE A 91 -16.93 -0.49 -17.00
C PHE A 91 -16.62 0.80 -17.76
N ASP A 92 -17.23 1.90 -17.32
CA ASP A 92 -17.17 3.20 -17.99
C ASP A 92 -16.66 4.26 -17.02
N CYS A 93 -15.35 4.54 -17.09
CA CYS A 93 -14.66 5.49 -16.21
C CYS A 93 -15.27 6.91 -16.18
N SER A 94 -16.13 7.27 -17.15
CA SER A 94 -16.81 8.57 -17.16
C SER A 94 -17.98 8.65 -16.20
N LYS A 95 -18.38 7.53 -15.57
CA LYS A 95 -19.49 7.44 -14.62
C LYS A 95 -19.01 7.41 -13.16
N PRO A 96 -19.92 7.70 -12.20
CA PRO A 96 -19.64 7.53 -10.77
C PRO A 96 -19.41 6.06 -10.40
N HIS A 97 -18.35 5.82 -9.62
CA HIS A 97 -17.96 4.49 -9.14
C HIS A 97 -17.65 4.53 -7.65
N LYS A 98 -18.03 3.45 -6.94
CA LYS A 98 -17.77 3.32 -5.51
C LYS A 98 -16.41 2.68 -5.26
N ILE A 99 -15.56 3.35 -4.48
CA ILE A 99 -14.30 2.77 -4.02
C ILE A 99 -14.60 1.64 -3.04
N THR A 100 -14.15 0.43 -3.38
CA THR A 100 -14.35 -0.77 -2.55
C THR A 100 -13.08 -1.18 -1.82
N LYS A 101 -11.89 -0.91 -2.39
CA LYS A 101 -10.61 -1.23 -1.75
C LYS A 101 -9.51 -0.27 -2.19
N ILE A 102 -8.59 0.03 -1.27
CA ILE A 102 -7.33 0.73 -1.53
C ILE A 102 -6.24 -0.08 -0.83
N ASP A 103 -5.19 -0.48 -1.55
CA ASP A 103 -4.06 -1.22 -0.98
C ASP A 103 -2.76 -0.39 -0.87
N SER A 104 -1.76 -0.95 -0.18
CA SER A 104 -0.49 -0.30 0.13
C SER A 104 0.42 -0.04 -1.09
N SER A 105 0.13 -0.68 -2.23
CA SER A 105 0.89 -0.47 -3.47
C SER A 105 0.36 0.74 -4.26
N GLY A 106 -0.90 1.10 -4.03
CA GLY A 106 -1.62 2.15 -4.74
C GLY A 106 -2.67 1.62 -5.72
N TYR A 107 -3.02 0.34 -5.68
CA TYR A 107 -4.19 -0.13 -6.41
C TYR A 107 -5.47 0.29 -5.69
N VAL A 108 -6.43 0.71 -6.50
CA VAL A 108 -7.79 1.07 -6.10
C VAL A 108 -8.76 0.16 -6.84
N GLU A 109 -9.67 -0.46 -6.09
CA GLU A 109 -10.74 -1.31 -6.60
C GLU A 109 -12.07 -0.56 -6.56
N PHE A 110 -12.82 -0.66 -7.65
CA PHE A 110 -14.12 -0.02 -7.82
C PHE A 110 -15.23 -1.06 -7.97
N ASP A 111 -16.40 -0.74 -7.41
CA ASP A 111 -17.65 -1.47 -7.55
C ASP A 111 -17.55 -2.99 -7.28
N GLY A 112 -16.82 -3.39 -6.24
CA GLY A 112 -16.66 -4.81 -5.89
C GLY A 112 -15.82 -5.62 -6.88
N GLY A 113 -14.85 -4.99 -7.54
CA GLY A 113 -13.89 -5.67 -8.42
C GLY A 113 -14.20 -5.55 -9.91
N LEU A 114 -15.17 -4.73 -10.31
CA LEU A 114 -15.43 -4.47 -11.73
C LEU A 114 -14.27 -3.72 -12.40
N ALA A 115 -13.52 -2.93 -11.63
CA ALA A 115 -12.27 -2.36 -12.07
C ALA A 115 -11.24 -2.36 -10.94
N LYS A 116 -9.98 -2.57 -11.31
CA LYS A 116 -8.82 -2.39 -10.44
C LYS A 116 -7.78 -1.56 -11.17
N THR A 117 -7.40 -0.44 -10.60
CA THR A 117 -6.54 0.56 -11.26
C THR A 117 -5.38 0.97 -10.36
N PHE A 118 -4.20 1.14 -10.95
CA PHE A 118 -2.98 1.50 -10.26
C PHE A 118 -2.81 3.02 -10.25
N ARG A 119 -2.88 3.59 -9.05
CA ARG A 119 -2.71 5.02 -8.76
C ARG A 119 -3.56 5.91 -9.68
N PRO A 120 -4.90 5.68 -9.72
CA PRO A 120 -5.78 6.59 -10.44
C PRO A 120 -5.78 7.96 -9.77
N ASP A 121 -6.28 8.93 -10.52
CA ASP A 121 -6.71 10.23 -9.99
C ASP A 121 -8.23 10.29 -10.09
N VAL A 122 -8.88 10.83 -9.06
CA VAL A 122 -10.33 10.81 -8.91
C VAL A 122 -10.83 12.15 -8.39
N ILE A 123 -12.11 12.41 -8.59
CA ILE A 123 -12.83 13.51 -7.93
C ILE A 123 -14.03 12.93 -7.19
N LEU A 124 -14.27 13.40 -5.97
CA LEU A 124 -15.45 13.04 -5.20
C LEU A 124 -16.70 13.51 -5.95
N VAL A 125 -17.69 12.63 -6.04
CA VAL A 125 -19.05 13.02 -6.39
C VAL A 125 -19.71 13.32 -5.05
N ASP A 126 -20.03 14.59 -4.80
CA ASP A 126 -20.51 15.08 -3.48
C ASP A 126 -21.60 14.18 -2.85
N ALA A 127 -21.53 14.08 -1.52
CA ALA A 127 -22.35 13.24 -0.64
C ALA A 127 -23.85 13.60 -0.59
#